data_AF-A0A7X3UHM7-F1
#
_entry.id   AF-A0A7X3UHM7-F1
#
_cell.length_a   1.000
_cell.length_b   1.000
_cell.length_c   1.000
_cell.angle_alpha   90.00
_cell.angle_beta   90.00
_cell.angle_gamma   90.00
#
_symmetry.space_group_name_H-M   'P 1'
#
loop_
_entity.id
_entity.type
_entity.pdbx_description
1 polymer ?
#
loop_
_entity_poly.entity_id
_entity_poly.type
_entity_poly.pdbx_seq_one_letter_code
_entity_poly.pdbx_strand_id
1 'polypeptide(L)'
;MSCHTYFGFKLEDAVRGLKRALRDENIPVVSVREVDDRVVFAVDVASETGEITLAYHTTKTHPLARLGEIPAIEVTVDDHLPDVKPVLTMAFLRGGG
;
A
#
# COMPACT_ATOMS: atom_id res chain seq x y z
N MET A 1 -9.61 -5.84 -9.59
CA MET A 1 -8.70 -5.18 -8.63
C MET A 1 -7.66 -6.21 -8.23
N SER A 2 -6.39 -5.82 -8.14
CA SER A 2 -5.32 -6.66 -7.62
C SER A 2 -5.11 -6.39 -6.13
N CYS A 3 -4.93 -7.45 -5.34
CA CYS A 3 -4.72 -7.36 -3.90
C CYS A 3 -3.38 -8.01 -3.52
N HIS A 4 -2.62 -7.32 -2.68
CA HIS A 4 -1.32 -7.73 -2.16
C HIS A 4 -1.27 -7.52 -0.65
N THR A 5 -0.83 -8.54 0.10
CA THR A 5 -0.68 -8.42 1.56
C THR A 5 0.79 -8.36 1.95
N TYR A 6 1.16 -7.37 2.76
CA TYR A 6 2.50 -7.17 3.29
C TYR A 6 2.49 -7.32 4.81
N PHE A 7 3.34 -8.19 5.36
CA PHE A 7 3.38 -8.48 6.78
C PHE A 7 4.51 -7.71 7.48
N GLY A 8 4.30 -7.35 8.75
CA GLY A 8 5.29 -6.68 9.59
C GLY A 8 5.32 -5.16 9.46
N PHE A 9 4.38 -4.55 8.73
CA PHE A 9 4.33 -3.09 8.52
C PHE A 9 3.22 -2.44 9.34
N LYS A 10 3.50 -1.26 9.90
CA LYS A 10 2.47 -0.37 10.45
C LYS A 10 1.85 0.44 9.32
N LEU A 11 0.61 0.90 9.52
CA LEU A 11 -0.12 1.70 8.54
C LEU A 11 0.64 2.99 8.17
N GLU A 12 1.16 3.70 9.17
CA GLU A 12 1.93 4.94 8.95
C GLU A 12 3.18 4.72 8.08
N ASP A 13 3.87 3.61 8.31
CA ASP A 13 5.09 3.26 7.57
C ASP A 13 4.76 2.86 6.13
N ALA A 14 3.65 2.14 5.94
CA ALA A 14 3.11 1.81 4.61
C ALA A 14 2.70 3.07 3.84
N VAL A 15 2.01 4.00 4.49
CA VAL A 15 1.62 5.30 3.91
C VAL A 15 2.85 6.10 3.51
N ARG A 16 3.87 6.17 4.38
CA ARG A 16 5.12 6.88 4.11
C ARG A 16 5.89 6.24 2.95
N GLY A 17 6.01 4.91 2.95
CA GLY A 17 6.67 4.13 1.92
C GLY A 17 6.00 4.31 0.56
N LEU A 18 4.66 4.24 0.52
CA LEU A 18 3.89 4.41 -0.71
C LEU A 18 4.03 5.83 -1.27
N LYS A 19 3.90 6.88 -0.44
CA LYS A 19 4.12 8.27 -0.88
C LYS A 19 5.51 8.48 -1.49
N ARG A 20 6.54 7.88 -0.87
CA ARG A 20 7.91 7.95 -1.39
C ARG A 20 8.04 7.23 -2.72
N ALA A 21 7.53 6.01 -2.83
CA ALA A 21 7.64 5.22 -4.05
C ALA A 21 6.89 5.88 -5.22
N LEU A 22 5.68 6.39 -5.00
CA LEU A 22 4.92 7.15 -6.00
C LEU A 22 5.67 8.39 -6.47
N ARG A 23 6.29 9.13 -5.55
CA ARG A 23 7.12 10.29 -5.88
C ARG A 23 8.36 9.91 -6.69
N ASP A 24 9.07 8.85 -6.32
CA ASP A 24 10.29 8.40 -7.00
C ASP A 24 10.00 8.01 -8.46
N GLU A 25 8.79 7.49 -8.72
CA GLU A 25 8.31 7.09 -10.05
C GLU A 25 7.54 8.21 -10.78
N ASN A 26 7.53 9.44 -10.22
CA ASN A 26 6.81 10.60 -10.76
C ASN A 26 5.31 10.38 -11.01
N ILE A 27 4.66 9.56 -10.17
CA ILE A 27 3.22 9.34 -10.20
C ILE A 27 2.54 10.38 -9.29
N PRO A 28 1.73 11.31 -9.83
CA PRO A 28 1.02 12.30 -9.03
C PRO A 28 -0.03 11.66 -8.12
N VAL A 29 -0.05 12.09 -6.86
CA VAL A 29 -1.12 11.77 -5.92
C VAL A 29 -2.13 12.92 -5.97
N VAL A 30 -3.34 12.61 -6.44
CA VAL A 30 -4.46 13.56 -6.56
C VAL A 30 -5.05 13.86 -5.19
N SER A 31 -5.27 12.83 -4.39
CA SER A 31 -5.79 12.97 -3.03
C SER A 31 -5.43 11.77 -2.17
N VAL A 32 -5.46 12.00 -0.85
CA VAL A 32 -5.34 10.95 0.16
C VAL A 32 -6.50 11.13 1.12
N ARG A 33 -7.29 10.08 1.30
CA ARG A 33 -8.42 10.06 2.23
C ARG A 33 -8.26 8.92 3.24
N GLU A 34 -8.56 9.21 4.48
CA GLU A 34 -8.66 8.20 5.54
C GLU A 34 -10.13 7.83 5.70
N VAL A 35 -10.44 6.54 5.60
CA VAL A 35 -11.79 5.99 5.69
C VAL A 35 -11.73 4.81 6.65
N ASP A 36 -12.26 4.99 7.85
CA ASP A 36 -12.24 4.00 8.92
C ASP A 36 -10.81 3.49 9.24
N ASP A 37 -10.53 2.22 8.94
CA ASP A 37 -9.25 1.53 9.13
C ASP A 37 -8.38 1.52 7.87
N ARG A 38 -8.70 2.37 6.89
CA ARG A 38 -8.10 2.38 5.56
C ARG A 38 -7.60 3.76 5.16
N VAL A 39 -6.56 3.76 4.33
CA VAL A 39 -6.07 4.95 3.64
C VAL A 39 -6.18 4.72 2.14
N VAL A 40 -6.92 5.57 1.46
CA VAL A 40 -7.11 5.50 0.01
C VAL A 40 -6.35 6.65 -0.65
N PHE A 41 -5.52 6.29 -1.63
CA PHE A 41 -4.79 7.19 -2.48
C PHE A 41 -5.46 7.23 -3.84
N ALA A 42 -5.87 8.40 -4.30
CA ALA A 42 -6.16 8.62 -5.70
C ALA A 42 -4.87 9.06 -6.39
N VAL A 43 -4.49 8.36 -7.46
CA VAL A 43 -3.28 8.64 -8.24
C VAL A 43 -3.63 8.80 -9.71
N ASP A 44 -2.90 9.66 -10.41
CA ASP A 44 -3.04 9.81 -11.85
C ASP A 44 -1.92 9.06 -12.57
N VAL A 45 -2.28 8.12 -13.42
CA VAL A 45 -1.34 7.37 -14.26
C VAL A 45 -1.82 7.46 -15.70
N ALA A 46 -0.97 7.95 -16.60
CA ALA A 46 -1.27 8.05 -18.03
C ALA A 46 -2.60 8.80 -18.38
N SER A 47 -2.98 9.80 -17.58
CA SER A 47 -4.24 10.56 -17.70
C SER A 47 -5.50 9.81 -17.23
N GLU A 48 -5.34 8.69 -16.53
CA GLU A 48 -6.42 8.00 -15.83
C GLU A 48 -6.20 8.09 -14.32
N THR A 49 -7.26 8.43 -13.60
CA THR A 49 -7.25 8.37 -12.13
C THR A 49 -7.57 6.95 -11.70
N GLY A 50 -6.76 6.39 -10.80
CA GLY A 50 -7.03 5.12 -10.16
C GLY A 50 -6.79 5.19 -8.65
N GLU A 51 -7.29 4.18 -7.95
CA GLU A 51 -7.21 4.12 -6.49
C GLU A 51 -6.23 3.03 -6.01
N ILE A 52 -5.49 3.38 -4.96
CA ILE A 52 -4.68 2.46 -4.15
C ILE A 52 -5.19 2.54 -2.72
N THR A 53 -5.75 1.44 -2.21
CA THR A 53 -6.26 1.35 -0.85
C THR A 53 -5.29 0.55 0.03
N LEU A 54 -4.90 1.13 1.16
CA LEU A 54 -4.16 0.45 2.23
C LEU A 54 -5.14 0.15 3.37
N ALA A 55 -5.29 -1.11 3.76
CA ALA A 55 -6.05 -1.52 4.93
C ALA A 55 -5.13 -2.18 5.96
N TYR A 56 -5.21 -1.75 7.21
CA TYR A 56 -4.44 -2.35 8.29
C TYR A 56 -5.25 -3.41 9.00
N HIS A 57 -4.64 -4.57 9.23
CA HIS A 57 -5.20 -5.59 10.10
C HIS A 57 -4.10 -6.35 10.82
N THR A 58 -4.46 -7.11 11.84
CA THR A 58 -3.56 -8.07 12.47
C THR A 58 -3.92 -9.49 12.05
N THR A 59 -2.94 -10.39 12.02
CA THR A 59 -3.18 -11.80 11.70
C THR A 59 -2.28 -12.75 12.49
N LYS A 60 -2.75 -13.98 12.66
CA LYS A 60 -2.03 -15.10 13.28
C LYS A 60 -1.62 -16.17 12.26
N THR A 61 -2.02 -16.02 11.00
CA THR A 61 -1.87 -17.08 9.98
C THR A 61 -0.51 -17.09 9.28
N HIS A 62 0.37 -16.13 9.58
CA HIS A 62 1.69 -16.03 8.94
C HIS A 62 2.77 -16.79 9.76
N PRO A 63 3.74 -17.49 9.13
CA PRO A 63 4.79 -18.22 9.86
C PRO A 63 5.66 -17.37 10.79
N LEU A 64 5.72 -16.05 10.58
CA LEU A 64 6.40 -15.10 11.48
C LEU A 64 5.59 -14.77 12.74
N ALA A 65 4.31 -15.13 12.80
CA ALA A 65 3.42 -14.92 13.95
C ALA A 65 3.70 -15.90 15.10
N ARG A 66 4.95 -16.39 15.25
CA ARG A 66 5.36 -17.52 16.10
C ARG A 66 4.92 -17.42 17.56
N LEU A 67 4.52 -16.25 18.06
CA LEU A 67 4.16 -16.00 19.45
C LEU A 67 3.00 -14.99 19.63
N GLY A 68 2.27 -14.61 18.58
CA GLY A 68 1.26 -13.55 18.70
C GLY A 68 0.64 -13.11 17.38
N GLU A 69 0.09 -11.91 17.37
CA GLU A 69 -0.42 -11.27 16.16
C GLU A 69 0.70 -10.50 15.45
N ILE A 70 0.77 -10.62 14.12
CA ILE A 70 1.64 -9.79 13.28
C ILE A 70 0.78 -8.76 12.55
N PRO A 71 1.22 -7.49 12.46
CA PRO A 71 0.54 -6.52 11.62
C PRO A 71 0.66 -6.91 10.15
N ALA A 72 -0.39 -6.63 9.40
CA ALA A 72 -0.48 -6.85 7.97
C ALA A 72 -1.14 -5.63 7.32
N ILE A 73 -0.64 -5.27 6.14
CA ILE A 73 -1.18 -4.23 5.29
C ILE A 73 -1.69 -4.93 4.03
N GLU A 74 -3.00 -4.90 3.85
CA GLU A 74 -3.63 -5.29 2.61
C GLU A 74 -3.64 -4.07 1.67
N VAL A 75 -3.12 -4.25 0.47
CA VAL A 75 -3.04 -3.23 -0.56
C VAL A 75 -3.88 -3.65 -1.74
N THR A 76 -4.92 -2.88 -2.01
CA THR A 76 -5.80 -3.09 -3.16
C THR A 76 -5.53 -2.01 -4.19
N VAL A 77 -5.30 -2.39 -5.43
CA VAL A 77 -5.04 -1.49 -6.55
C VAL A 77 -5.99 -1.78 -7.69
N ASP A 78 -6.50 -0.72 -8.30
CA ASP A 78 -7.32 -0.83 -9.50
C ASP A 78 -6.57 -1.49 -10.67
N ASP A 79 -7.29 -2.30 -11.46
CA ASP A 79 -6.66 -3.11 -12.52
C ASP A 79 -6.12 -2.30 -13.69
N HIS A 80 -6.64 -1.08 -13.88
CA HIS A 80 -6.20 -0.16 -14.93
C HIS A 80 -4.92 0.61 -14.57
N LEU A 81 -4.25 0.25 -13.47
CA LEU A 81 -2.96 0.81 -13.05
C LEU A 81 -1.81 -0.20 -13.26
N PRO A 82 -1.41 -0.52 -14.51
CA PRO A 82 -0.41 -1.55 -14.78
C PRO A 82 0.97 -1.23 -14.19
N ASP A 83 1.33 0.06 -14.14
CA ASP A 83 2.65 0.53 -13.70
C ASP A 83 2.80 0.65 -12.18
N VAL A 84 1.71 0.45 -11.42
CA VAL A 84 1.75 0.63 -9.95
C VAL A 84 2.32 -0.59 -9.22
N LYS A 85 2.27 -1.79 -9.82
CA LYS A 85 2.76 -3.03 -9.16
C LYS A 85 4.25 -2.99 -8.75
N PRO A 86 5.19 -2.53 -9.61
CA PRO A 86 6.58 -2.31 -9.20
C PRO A 86 6.71 -1.30 -8.05
N VAL A 87 5.90 -0.23 -8.08
CA VAL A 87 5.89 0.83 -7.06
C VAL A 87 5.51 0.31 -5.70
N LEU A 88 4.48 -0.55 -5.62
CA LEU A 88 4.10 -1.22 -4.37
C LEU A 88 5.26 -2.05 -3.82
N THR A 89 5.89 -2.85 -4.68
CA THR A 89 7.02 -3.68 -4.28
C THR A 89 8.16 -2.82 -3.70
N MET A 90 8.43 -1.66 -4.28
CA MET A 90 9.43 -0.71 -3.77
C MET A 90 9.01 -0.03 -2.46
N ALA A 91 7.73 0.29 -2.30
CA ALA A 91 7.17 0.89 -1.08
C ALA A 91 7.36 0.00 0.15
N PHE A 92 7.28 -1.33 -0.02
CA PHE A 92 7.36 -2.28 1.09
C PHE A 92 8.72 -3.01 1.20
N LEU A 93 9.55 -3.10 0.15
CA LEU A 93 10.89 -3.72 0.24
C LEU A 93 11.97 -2.79 0.78
N ARG A 94 11.89 -1.47 0.55
CA ARG A 94 12.95 -0.51 0.94
C ARG A 94 12.82 0.02 2.37
N GLY A 95 12.04 -0.66 3.21
CA GLY A 95 11.72 -0.17 4.55
C GLY A 95 10.69 0.95 4.45
N GLY A 96 9.42 0.59 4.66
CA GLY A 96 8.54 1.50 5.37
C GLY A 96 9.15 1.68 6.77
N GLY A 97 10.06 2.65 6.90
CA GLY A 97 10.99 2.79 8.02
C GLY A 97 12.44 2.86 7.55
#